data_AF-A0A3M2TN24-F1
#
_entry.id   AF-A0A3M2TN24-F1
#
_cell.length_a   1.000
_cell.length_b   1.000
_cell.length_c   1.000
_cell.angle_alpha   90.00
_cell.angle_beta   90.00
_cell.angle_gamma   90.00
#
_symmetry.space_group_name_H-M   'P 1'
#
loop_
_entity.id
_entity.type
_entity.pdbx_description
1 polymer ?
#
loop_
_entity_poly.entity_id
_entity_poly.type
_entity_poly.pdbx_seq_one_letter_code
_entity_poly.pdbx_strand_id
1 'polypeptide(L)'
;MTAARGGQNSADFALAQLFSQGKGTLPDPVNAWVFAQLSLASETPQATELAQAMSTQLPPEKLATAKDLLAREQKVRGASATQNAMAMQALQEEKDGEEAL
;
A
#
# COMPACT_ATOMS: atom_id res chain seq x y z
N MET A 1 2.64 15.38 18.72
CA MET A 1 2.65 13.90 18.63
C MET A 1 1.93 13.48 17.35
N THR A 2 2.69 13.08 16.33
CA THR A 2 2.16 12.76 14.98
C THR A 2 1.77 11.28 14.91
N ALA A 3 0.63 10.89 15.49
CA ALA A 3 0.19 9.49 15.53
C ALA A 3 -0.74 9.08 14.36
N ALA A 4 -1.13 10.01 13.47
CA ALA A 4 -2.18 9.74 12.49
C ALA A 4 -1.70 9.22 11.12
N ARG A 5 -0.40 9.25 10.82
CA ARG A 5 0.15 8.73 9.54
C ARG A 5 0.54 7.25 9.57
N GLY A 6 0.39 6.58 10.72
CA GLY A 6 0.73 5.16 10.85
C GLY A 6 -0.28 4.22 10.19
N GLY A 7 -1.54 4.63 10.01
CA GLY A 7 -2.63 3.73 9.61
C GLY A 7 -2.53 3.19 8.18
N GLN A 8 -2.03 3.99 7.22
CA GLN A 8 -1.86 3.54 5.83
C GLN A 8 -0.52 2.82 5.63
N ASN A 9 0.53 3.34 6.26
CA ASN A 9 1.91 2.82 6.16
C ASN A 9 2.07 1.44 6.80
N SER A 10 1.37 1.19 7.91
CA SER A 10 1.39 -0.13 8.57
C SER A 10 0.52 -1.17 7.86
N ALA A 11 -0.42 -0.75 7.00
CA ALA A 11 -1.31 -1.67 6.29
C ALA A 11 -0.52 -2.52 5.27
N ASP A 12 0.40 -1.92 4.52
CA ASP A 12 1.23 -2.65 3.55
C ASP A 12 2.15 -3.68 4.21
N PHE A 13 2.71 -3.32 5.36
CA PHE A 13 3.51 -4.23 6.16
C PHE A 13 2.69 -5.43 6.67
N ALA A 14 1.46 -5.18 7.14
CA ALA A 14 0.55 -6.23 7.58
C ALA A 14 0.10 -7.13 6.41
N LEU A 15 -0.17 -6.55 5.23
CA LEU A 15 -0.51 -7.30 4.02
C LEU A 15 0.65 -8.17 3.55
N ALA A 16 1.87 -7.64 3.49
CA ALA A 16 3.06 -8.40 3.16
C ALA A 16 3.28 -9.59 4.11
N GLN A 17 3.09 -9.37 5.41
CA GLN A 17 3.12 -10.43 6.40
C GLN A 17 1.99 -11.46 6.24
N LEU A 18 0.78 -11.02 5.90
CA LEU A 18 -0.38 -11.90 5.68
C LEU A 18 -0.11 -12.87 4.53
N PHE A 19 0.33 -12.34 3.37
CA PHE A 19 0.63 -13.15 2.19
C PHE A 19 1.88 -14.02 2.36
N SER A 20 2.86 -13.57 3.15
CA SER A 20 4.05 -14.36 3.49
C SER A 20 3.72 -15.52 4.44
N GLN A 21 2.88 -15.29 5.46
CA GLN A 21 2.56 -16.29 6.48
C GLN A 21 1.41 -17.22 6.08
N GLY A 22 0.58 -16.84 5.09
CA GLY A 22 -0.56 -17.65 4.63
C GLY A 22 -1.62 -17.90 5.71
N LYS A 23 -1.63 -17.14 6.82
CA LYS A 23 -2.60 -17.31 7.90
C LYS A 23 -3.94 -16.71 7.48
N GLY A 24 -4.79 -17.55 6.85
CA GLY A 24 -6.14 -17.19 6.41
C GLY A 24 -6.25 -16.76 4.93
N THR A 25 -5.15 -16.77 4.19
CA THR A 25 -5.11 -16.53 2.73
C THR A 25 -4.14 -17.50 2.05
N LEU A 26 -4.33 -17.77 0.76
CA LEU A 26 -3.35 -18.55 0.00
C LEU A 26 -2.00 -17.82 0.00
N PRO A 27 -0.91 -18.45 0.46
CA PRO A 27 0.39 -17.81 0.46
C PRO A 27 0.80 -17.51 -0.98
N ASP A 28 1.00 -16.22 -1.25
CA ASP A 28 1.40 -15.73 -2.56
C ASP A 28 2.69 -14.91 -2.42
N PRO A 29 3.85 -15.50 -2.73
CA PRO A 29 5.12 -14.81 -2.58
C PRO A 29 5.26 -13.61 -3.52
N VAL A 30 4.52 -13.59 -4.64
CA VAL A 30 4.51 -12.46 -5.58
C VAL A 30 3.83 -11.26 -4.92
N ASN A 31 2.63 -11.48 -4.39
CA ASN A 31 1.90 -10.42 -3.69
C ASN A 31 2.62 -9.99 -2.41
N ALA A 32 3.17 -10.92 -1.63
CA ALA A 32 3.97 -10.60 -0.43
C ALA A 32 5.14 -9.66 -0.76
N TRP A 33 5.85 -9.92 -1.87
CA TRP A 33 6.93 -9.05 -2.35
C TRP A 33 6.43 -7.67 -2.76
N VAL A 34 5.31 -7.59 -3.49
CA VAL A 34 4.71 -6.31 -3.92
C VAL A 34 4.36 -5.44 -2.72
N PHE A 35 3.66 -5.99 -1.74
CA PHE A 35 3.28 -5.25 -0.53
C PHE A 35 4.51 -4.88 0.32
N ALA A 36 5.54 -5.72 0.36
CA ALA A 36 6.78 -5.37 1.04
C ALA A 36 7.48 -4.17 0.38
N GLN A 37 7.52 -4.11 -0.96
CA GLN A 37 8.05 -2.96 -1.69
C GLN A 37 7.22 -1.69 -1.51
N LEU A 38 5.89 -1.80 -1.43
CA LEU A 38 5.01 -0.67 -1.12
C LEU A 38 5.25 -0.15 0.30
N SER A 39 5.51 -1.06 1.25
CA SER A 39 5.80 -0.69 2.64
C SER A 39 7.06 0.17 2.80
N LEU A 40 8.00 0.15 1.83
CA LEU A 40 9.20 1.00 1.84
C LEU A 40 8.87 2.50 1.84
N ALA A 41 7.70 2.89 1.34
CA ALA A 41 7.21 4.27 1.44
C ALA A 41 6.99 4.75 2.88
N SER A 42 6.99 3.82 3.85
CA SER A 42 6.89 4.13 5.28
C SER A 42 8.21 4.60 5.89
N GLU A 43 9.33 4.45 5.17
CA GLU A 43 10.69 4.83 5.60
C GLU A 43 11.11 4.20 6.95
N THR A 44 10.58 3.01 7.26
CA THR A 44 10.90 2.29 8.48
C THR A 44 11.96 1.20 8.25
N PRO A 45 12.80 0.91 9.27
CA PRO A 45 13.74 -0.22 9.21
C PRO A 45 13.05 -1.56 8.92
N GLN A 46 11.89 -1.78 9.56
CA GLN A 46 11.14 -3.04 9.45
C GLN A 46 10.60 -3.28 8.04
N ALA A 47 10.19 -2.22 7.33
CA ALA A 47 9.78 -2.32 5.93
C ALA A 47 10.94 -2.72 5.02
N THR A 48 12.12 -2.16 5.30
CA THR A 48 13.35 -2.44 4.53
C THR A 48 13.80 -3.89 4.73
N GLU A 49 13.81 -4.37 5.97
CA GLU A 49 14.12 -5.76 6.30
C GLU A 49 13.13 -6.74 5.64
N LEU A 50 11.84 -6.42 5.67
CA LEU A 50 10.81 -7.25 5.04
C LEU A 50 10.98 -7.33 3.52
N ALA A 51 11.22 -6.19 2.86
CA ALA A 51 11.47 -6.13 1.42
C ALA A 51 12.69 -6.97 0.99
N GLN A 52 13.77 -6.93 1.78
CA GLN A 52 14.96 -7.76 1.53
C GLN A 52 14.67 -9.25 1.74
N ALA A 53 13.96 -9.61 2.81
CA ALA A 53 13.57 -10.98 3.08
C ALA A 53 12.70 -11.55 1.95
N MET A 54 11.70 -10.80 1.48
CA MET A 54 10.85 -11.21 0.37
C MET A 54 11.63 -11.31 -0.94
N SER A 55 12.58 -10.40 -1.19
CA SER A 55 13.43 -10.44 -2.40
C SER A 55 14.34 -11.67 -2.44
N THR A 56 14.72 -12.19 -1.27
CA THR A 56 15.52 -13.43 -1.16
C THR A 56 14.68 -14.67 -1.44
N GLN A 57 13.39 -14.64 -1.06
CA GLN A 57 12.48 -15.77 -1.23
C GLN A 57 11.80 -15.81 -2.60
N LEU A 58 11.74 -14.69 -3.32
CA LEU A 58 11.09 -14.61 -4.62
C LEU A 58 12.04 -15.07 -5.74
N PRO A 59 11.70 -16.13 -6.50
CA PRO A 59 12.54 -16.57 -7.61
C PRO A 59 12.51 -15.54 -8.76
N PRO A 60 13.59 -15.40 -9.53
CA PRO A 60 13.74 -14.37 -10.56
C PRO A 60 12.69 -14.48 -11.67
N GLU A 61 12.19 -15.70 -11.94
CA GLU A 61 11.09 -15.96 -12.87
C GLU A 61 9.77 -15.29 -12.45
N LYS A 62 9.53 -15.14 -11.15
CA LYS A 62 8.34 -14.48 -10.59
C LYS A 62 8.55 -12.98 -10.35
N LEU A 63 9.81 -12.53 -10.31
CA LEU A 63 10.17 -11.13 -10.11
C LEU A 63 9.60 -10.21 -11.20
N ALA A 64 9.57 -10.68 -12.46
CA ALA A 64 9.00 -9.92 -13.58
C ALA A 64 7.51 -9.63 -13.34
N THR A 65 6.74 -10.65 -12.96
CA THR A 65 5.32 -10.52 -12.61
C THR A 65 5.11 -9.62 -11.40
N ALA A 66 5.95 -9.76 -10.37
CA ALA A 66 5.88 -8.93 -9.17
C ALA A 66 6.12 -7.45 -9.47
N LYS A 67 7.09 -7.13 -10.35
CA LYS A 67 7.36 -5.75 -10.78
C LYS A 67 6.19 -5.14 -11.55
N ASP A 68 5.56 -5.91 -12.43
CA ASP A 68 4.39 -5.44 -13.18
C ASP A 68 3.21 -5.14 -12.24
N LEU A 69 2.96 -6.03 -11.27
CA LEU A 69 1.96 -5.83 -10.22
C LEU A 69 2.26 -4.60 -9.35
N LEU A 70 3.52 -4.42 -8.94
CA LEU A 70 3.95 -3.25 -8.17
C LEU A 70 3.64 -1.94 -8.91
N ALA A 71 3.94 -1.86 -10.20
CA ALA A 71 3.66 -0.68 -11.01
C ALA A 71 2.15 -0.40 -11.11
N ARG A 72 1.33 -1.45 -11.25
CA ARG A 72 -0.13 -1.32 -11.24
C ARG A 72 -0.65 -0.82 -9.90
N GLU A 73 -0.19 -1.40 -8.79
CA GLU A 73 -0.58 -0.99 -7.44
C GLU A 73 -0.22 0.47 -7.15
N GLN A 74 0.98 0.90 -7.52
CA GLN A 74 1.39 2.30 -7.39
C GLN A 74 0.49 3.24 -8.19
N LYS A 75 0.12 2.84 -9.42
CA LYS A 75 -0.79 3.62 -10.26
C LYS A 75 -2.21 3.70 -9.66
N VAL A 76 -2.73 2.57 -9.16
CA VAL A 76 -4.06 2.51 -8.51
C VAL A 76 -4.09 3.38 -7.26
N ARG A 77 -3.04 3.32 -6.43
CA ARG A 77 -2.93 4.16 -5.22
C ARG A 77 -2.77 5.64 -5.53
N GLY A 78 -1.98 5.98 -6.55
CA GLY A 78 -1.86 7.36 -7.03
C GLY A 78 -3.20 7.90 -7.55
N ALA A 79 -3.90 7.12 -8.38
CA ALA A 79 -5.22 7.49 -8.87
C ALA A 79 -6.26 7.61 -7.75
N SER A 80 -6.25 6.67 -6.79
CA SER A 80 -7.13 6.68 -5.63
C SER A 80 -6.86 7.87 -4.72
N ALA A 81 -5.59 8.27 -4.52
CA ALA A 81 -5.25 9.49 -3.78
C ALA A 81 -5.82 10.75 -4.44
N THR A 82 -5.75 10.85 -5.77
CA THR A 82 -6.37 11.95 -6.52
C THR A 82 -7.90 11.90 -6.45
N GLN A 83 -8.51 10.73 -6.56
CA GLN A 83 -9.97 10.56 -6.44
C GLN A 83 -10.47 10.90 -5.03
N ASN A 84 -9.76 10.48 -3.98
CA ASN A 84 -10.08 10.85 -2.60
C ASN A 84 -9.96 12.35 -2.36
N ALA A 85 -8.96 13.01 -2.97
CA ALA A 85 -8.81 14.47 -2.88
C ALA A 85 -9.99 15.20 -3.54
N MET A 86 -10.42 14.75 -4.73
CA MET A 86 -11.58 15.32 -5.42
C MET A 86 -12.89 15.06 -4.65
N ALA A 87 -13.06 13.88 -4.07
CA ALA A 87 -14.23 13.56 -3.25
C ALA A 87 -14.27 14.40 -1.97
N MET A 88 -13.12 14.65 -1.32
CA MET A 88 -13.05 15.55 -0.16
C MET A 88 -13.34 17.01 -0.51
N GLN A 89 -12.88 17.50 -1.68
CA GLN A 89 -13.20 18.84 -2.14
C GLN A 89 -14.70 19.01 -2.42
N ALA A 90 -15.33 18.05 -3.11
CA ALA A 90 -16.76 18.09 -3.40
C ALA A 90 -17.61 18.09 -2.11
N LEU A 91 -17.22 17.33 -1.09
CA LEU A 91 -17.87 17.33 0.23
C LEU A 91 -17.65 18.63 1.03
N GLN A 92 -16.60 19.39 0.72
CA GLN A 92 -16.34 20.70 1.32
C GLN A 92 -17.20 21.79 0.67
N GLU A 93 -17.34 21.76 -0.66
CA GLU A 93 -18.20 22.71 -1.40
C GLU A 93 -19.69 22.58 -1.04
N GLU A 94 -20.20 21.37 -0.75
CA GLU A 94 -21.59 21.22 -0.31
C GLU A 94 -21.84 21.74 1.13
N LYS A 95 -20.82 21.80 1.99
CA LYS A 95 -20.95 22.30 3.36
C LYS A 95 -20.97 23.83 3.46
N ASP A 96 -20.21 24.51 2.61
CA ASP A 96 -20.16 25.98 2.55
C ASP A 96 -21.37 26.58 1.79
N GLY A 97 -22.14 25.77 1.05
CA GLY A 97 -23.32 26.22 0.29
C GLY A 97 -24.62 26.32 1.08
N GLU A 98 -24.68 25.83 2.33
CA GLU A 98 -25.94 25.67 3.10
C GLU A 98 -26.15 26.74 4.19
N GLU A 99 -25.23 27.71 4.36
CA GLU A 99 -25.38 28.86 5.28
C GLU A 99 -25.85 30.16 4.60
N ALA A 100 -26.28 30.09 3.33
CA ALA A 100 -26.74 31.25 2.56
C ALA A 100 -28.24 31.15 2.17
N LEU A 101 -29.13 30.96 3.15
CA LEU A 101 -30.58 31.19 3.00
C LEU A 101 -31.17 31.90 4.21
#